data_AF-A0A8T0EDL4-F1
#
_entry.id   AF-A0A8T0EDL4-F1
#
_cell.length_a   1.000
_cell.length_b   1.000
_cell.length_c   1.000
_cell.angle_alpha   90.00
_cell.angle_beta   90.00
_cell.angle_gamma   90.00
#
_symmetry.space_group_name_H-M   'P 1'
#
loop_
_entity.id
_entity.type
_entity.pdbx_description
1 polymer ?
#
loop_
_entity_poly.entity_id
_entity_poly.type
_entity_poly.pdbx_seq_one_letter_code
_entity_poly.pdbx_strand_id
1 'polypeptide(L)' 'MEELPDKKFLMSDEEEFCENHFKSTYRINDKGRFVVRLPVYKDINQLGDTKGMAISRLLTMEKKFKFDSNLKWKQEFYE' A
#
# COMPACT_ATOMS: atom_id res chain seq x y z
N MET A 1 18.06 -29.44 -2.38
CA MET A 1 18.08 -28.07 -2.91
C MET A 1 16.87 -27.97 -3.79
N GLU A 2 15.97 -27.01 -3.55
CA GLU A 2 14.77 -26.87 -4.37
C GLU A 2 15.22 -26.39 -5.75
N GLU A 3 15.26 -27.29 -6.72
CA GLU A 3 15.70 -26.95 -8.07
C GLU A 3 14.57 -26.21 -8.79
N LEU A 4 14.81 -24.94 -9.10
CA LEU A 4 13.89 -24.14 -9.89
C LEU A 4 13.96 -24.60 -11.35
N PRO A 5 12.83 -24.79 -12.03
CA PRO A 5 12.85 -25.15 -13.45
C PRO A 5 13.56 -24.06 -14.26
N ASP A 6 14.41 -24.47 -15.20
CA ASP A 6 15.12 -23.59 -16.16
C ASP A 6 14.10 -22.89 -17.08
N LYS A 7 13.45 -21.87 -16.53
CA LYS A 7 12.36 -21.17 -17.20
C LYS A 7 12.91 -19.98 -18.00
N LYS A 8 13.72 -20.25 -19.02
CA LYS A 8 13.93 -19.31 -20.15
C LYS A 8 12.69 -19.31 -21.07
N PHE A 9 11.50 -19.23 -20.49
CA PHE A 9 10.30 -18.92 -21.26
C PHE A 9 10.26 -17.40 -21.37
N LEU A 10 9.95 -16.91 -22.57
CA LEU A 10 9.72 -15.49 -22.84
C LEU A 10 8.86 -14.90 -21.70
N MET A 11 9.46 -14.07 -20.86
CA MET A 11 8.73 -13.37 -19.80
C MET A 11 7.82 -12.35 -20.46
N SER A 12 6.60 -12.22 -19.95
CA SER A 12 5.76 -11.08 -20.27
C SER A 12 6.36 -9.79 -19.70
N ASP A 13 5.99 -8.65 -20.27
CA ASP A 13 6.44 -7.34 -19.78
C ASP A 13 6.10 -7.13 -18.29
N GLU A 14 4.99 -7.70 -17.81
CA GLU A 14 4.58 -7.61 -16.40
C GLU A 14 5.49 -8.43 -15.49
N GLU A 15 5.89 -9.63 -15.93
CA GLU A 15 6.81 -10.50 -15.21
C GLU A 15 8.21 -9.89 -15.13
N GLU A 16 8.71 -9.35 -16.24
CA GLU A 16 10.00 -8.66 -16.28
C GLU A 16 9.99 -7.42 -15.38
N PHE A 17 8.91 -6.62 -15.40
CA PHE A 17 8.76 -5.48 -14.51
C PHE A 17 8.79 -5.90 -13.03
N CYS A 18 8.04 -6.94 -12.67
CA CYS A 18 7.99 -7.41 -11.28
C CYS A 18 9.35 -7.94 -10.81
N GLU A 19 10.05 -8.71 -11.64
CA GLU A 19 11.38 -9.24 -11.35
C GLU A 19 12.40 -8.10 -11.11
N ASN A 20 12.42 -7.11 -12.01
CA ASN A 20 13.29 -5.95 -11.90
C ASN A 20 12.93 -5.06 -10.68
N HIS A 21 11.63 -4.89 -10.40
CA HIS A 21 11.16 -4.14 -9.22
C HIS A 21 11.56 -4.83 -7.92
N PHE A 22 11.39 -6.15 -7.84
CA PHE A 22 11.78 -6.92 -6.67
C PHE A 22 13.29 -6.81 -6.45
N LYS A 23 14.12 -7.07 -7.48
CA LYS A 23 15.58 -6.97 -7.39
C LYS A 23 16.07 -5.60 -6.94
N SER A 24 15.42 -4.52 -7.39
CA SER A 24 15.83 -3.15 -7.07
C SER A 24 15.35 -2.66 -5.70
N THR A 25 14.28 -3.23 -5.15
CA THR A 25 13.65 -2.72 -3.90
C THR A 25 13.74 -3.68 -2.73
N TYR A 26 14.11 -4.94 -2.98
CA TYR A 26 14.29 -5.95 -1.95
C TYR A 26 15.51 -5.64 -1.08
N ARG A 27 15.33 -5.79 0.23
CA ARG A 27 16.42 -5.85 1.20
C ARG A 27 16.06 -6.74 2.38
N ILE A 28 17.07 -7.25 3.07
CA ILE A 28 16.91 -7.88 4.39
C ILE A 28 17.22 -6.83 5.45
N ASN A 29 16.35 -6.68 6.44
CA ASN A 29 16.63 -5.79 7.57
C ASN A 29 17.56 -6.46 8.59
N ASP A 30 18.02 -5.67 9.57
CA ASP A 30 18.80 -6.12 10.74
C ASP A 30 18.21 -7.32 11.50
N LYS A 31 16.89 -7.50 11.46
CA LYS A 31 16.16 -8.62 12.08
C LYS A 31 15.98 -9.84 11.16
N GLY A 32 16.64 -9.88 10.00
CA GLY A 32 16.54 -10.98 9.06
C GLY A 32 15.22 -11.06 8.29
N ARG A 33 14.41 -9.99 8.27
CA ARG A 33 13.12 -9.96 7.58
C ARG A 33 13.25 -9.38 6.18
N PHE A 34 12.50 -9.96 5.25
CA PHE A 34 12.36 -9.46 3.89
C PHE A 34 11.57 -8.15 3.92
N VAL A 35 12.17 -7.09 3.39
CA VAL A 35 11.54 -5.79 3.17
C VAL A 35 11.49 -5.56 1.67
N VAL A 36 10.28 -5.56 1.12
CA VAL A 36 10.01 -5.37 -0.31
C VAL A 36 9.14 -4.15 -0.50
N ARG A 37 9.26 -3.50 -1.66
CA ARG A 37 8.29 -2.49 -2.08
C ARG A 37 7.21 -3.16 -2.92
N LEU A 38 5.96 -2.78 -2.69
CA LEU A 38 4.87 -3.22 -3.55
C LEU A 38 5.04 -2.55 -4.93
N PRO A 39 5.08 -3.31 -6.03
CA PRO A 39 5.12 -2.73 -7.36
C PRO A 39 3.84 -1.95 -7.62
N VAL A 40 3.98 -0.72 -8.11
CA VAL A 40 2.85 -0.04 -8.77
C VAL A 40 3.02 -0.27 -10.26
N TYR A 41 2.16 -1.15 -10.78
CA TYR A 41 2.12 -1.44 -12.20
C TYR A 41 1.29 -0.33 -12.87
N LYS A 42 1.96 0.54 -13.64
CA LYS A 42 1.46 1.78 -14.31
C LYS A 42 1.58 3.06 -13.47
N ASP A 43 1.30 4.19 -14.13
CA ASP A 43 1.43 5.53 -13.54
C ASP A 43 0.48 5.70 -12.35
N ILE A 44 1.03 6.00 -11.18
CA ILE A 44 0.30 6.31 -9.94
C ILE A 44 -0.66 7.48 -10.17
N ASN A 45 -0.36 8.39 -11.11
CA ASN A 45 -1.21 9.52 -11.43
C ASN A 45 -2.55 9.12 -12.09
N GLN A 46 -2.74 7.84 -12.47
CA GLN A 46 -4.03 7.30 -12.90
C GLN A 46 -5.01 7.09 -11.74
N LEU A 47 -4.51 7.00 -10.50
CA LEU A 47 -5.38 7.13 -9.34
C LEU A 47 -5.84 8.60 -9.31
N GLY A 48 -7.10 8.85 -9.64
CA GLY A 48 -7.69 10.20 -9.64
C GLY A 48 -7.56 10.92 -8.28
N ASP A 49 -8.08 12.15 -8.17
CA ASP A 49 -7.98 12.95 -6.93
C ASP A 49 -8.81 12.34 -5.77
N THR A 50 -8.26 11.31 -5.16
CA THR A 50 -8.79 10.64 -3.97
C THR A 50 -8.50 11.44 -2.71
N LYS A 51 -7.53 12.35 -2.75
CA LYS A 51 -7.12 13.17 -1.61
C LYS A 51 -8.25 14.13 -1.23
N GLY A 52 -8.83 14.83 -2.21
CA GLY A 52 -9.98 15.72 -1.97
C GLY A 52 -11.17 14.98 -1.34
N MET A 53 -11.48 13.79 -1.85
CA MET A 53 -12.55 12.94 -1.31
C MET A 53 -12.24 12.46 0.12
N ALA A 54 -11.02 12.01 0.38
CA ALA A 54 -10.60 11.54 1.71
C ALA A 54 -10.68 12.66 2.76
N ILE A 55 -10.20 13.87 2.41
CA ILE A 55 -10.28 15.05 3.30
C ILE A 55 -11.74 15.42 3.58
N SER A 56 -12.57 15.49 2.53
CA SER A 56 -13.99 15.82 2.69
C SER A 56 -14.72 14.82 3.58
N ARG A 57 -14.39 13.53 3.43
CA ARG A 57 -14.94 12.45 4.26
C ARG A 57 -14.49 12.57 5.72
N LEU A 58 -13.20 12.87 5.95
CA LEU A 58 -12.64 13.08 7.28
C LEU A 58 -13.32 14.24 8.01
N LEU A 59 -13.37 15.43 7.40
CA LEU A 59 -14.01 16.61 7.98
C LEU A 59 -15.49 16.39 8.31
N THR A 60 -16.18 15.62 7.47
CA THR A 60 -17.59 15.25 7.72
C THR A 60 -17.73 14.33 8.94
N MET A 61 -16.80 13.38 9.13
CA MET A 61 -16.80 12.53 10.32
C MET A 61 -16.47 13.32 11.58
N GLU A 62 -15.46 14.18 11.55
CA GLU A 62 -15.10 15.03 12.69
C GLU A 62 -16.27 15.92 13.12
N LYS A 63 -17.01 16.52 12.18
CA LYS A 63 -18.22 17.28 12.48
C LYS A 63 -19.27 16.39 13.15
N LYS A 64 -19.57 15.21 12.58
CA LYS A 64 -20.54 14.28 13.15
C LYS A 64 -20.15 13.86 14.57
N PHE A 65 -18.88 13.56 14.82
CA PHE A 65 -18.37 13.20 16.14
C PHE A 65 -18.45 14.34 17.15
N LYS A 66 -18.26 15.59 16.72
CA LYS A 66 -18.42 16.77 17.60
C LYS A 66 -19.86 17.00 18.05
N PHE A 67 -20.84 16.73 17.18
CA PHE A 67 -22.25 17.02 17.42
C PHE A 67 -23.05 15.84 17.97
N ASP A 68 -22.58 14.60 17.78
CA ASP A 68 -23.22 13.42 18.33
C ASP A 68 -22.64 13.09 19.71
N SER A 69 -23.42 13.38 20.76
CA SER A 69 -23.08 13.14 22.15
C SER A 69 -22.71 11.67 22.44
N ASN A 70 -23.20 10.70 21.64
CA ASN A 70 -22.87 9.29 21.81
C ASN A 70 -21.53 8.90 21.19
N LEU A 71 -21.00 9.70 20.25
CA LEU A 71 -19.73 9.43 19.58
C LEU A 71 -18.53 10.12 20.25
N LYS A 72 -18.75 11.19 21.02
CA LYS A 72 -17.71 11.84 21.84
C LYS A 72 -16.98 10.85 22.76
N TRP A 73 -17.73 9.99 23.44
CA TRP A 73 -17.17 9.02 24.39
C TRP A 73 -16.15 8.09 23.74
N LYS A 74 -16.38 7.63 22.50
CA LYS A 74 -15.46 6.71 21.82
C LYS A 74 -14.13 7.36 21.42
N GLN A 75 -14.04 8.67 21.33
CA GLN A 75 -12.79 9.34 20.93
C GLN A 75 -11.84 9.51 22.12
N GLU A 76 -12.36 9.80 23.32
CA GLU A 76 -11.57 9.97 24.55
C GLU A 76 -10.98 8.65 25.09
N PHE A 77 -11.51 7.48 24.70
CA PHE A 77 -10.98 6.17 25.13
C PHE A 77 -9.85 5.61 24.25
N TYR A 78 -9.54 6.24 23.12
CA TYR A 78 -8.48 5.80 22.19
C TYR A 78 -7.27 6.77 22.15
N GLU A 79 -7.27 7.82 22.98
CA GLU A 79 -6.12 8.68 23.29
C GLU A 79 -5.45 8.25 24.59
#